data_AF-A0RMC7-F1
#
_entry.id   AF-A0RMC7-F1
#
_cell.length_a   1.000
_cell.length_b   1.000
_cell.length_c   1.000
_cell.angle_alpha   90.00
_cell.angle_beta   90.00
_cell.angle_gamma   90.00
#
_symmetry.space_group_name_H-M   'P 1'
#
loop_
_entity.id
_entity.type
_entity.pdbx_description
1 polymer ?
#
loop_
_entity_poly.entity_id
_entity_poly.type
_entity_poly.pdbx_seq_one_letter_code
_entity_poly.pdbx_strand_id
1 'polypeptide(L)'
;MLKITLPCNEFLDEYVLNYEIYKLANISSNAYLFWKNGVCASYQNSKAVFLHKKSIPVKYQIYLKSCSNLNGFVLSSAFCSFTGLSSSHLTKSNGSNLYDKLEIRNIAKFKFVNLKKLYDDLGLDYKTHIYIEKCKYFSPTPLEKRIKLTDTLCLGYY
;
A
#
# COMPACT_ATOMS: atom_id res chain seq x y z
N MET A 1 -19.40 8.74 11.80
CA MET A 1 -18.12 8.41 11.15
C MET A 1 -18.39 7.42 10.03
N LEU A 2 -17.86 7.67 8.83
CA LEU A 2 -17.93 6.73 7.72
C LEU A 2 -16.69 5.85 7.71
N LYS A 3 -16.87 4.53 7.54
CA LYS A 3 -15.77 3.56 7.42
C LYS A 3 -15.78 2.94 6.02
N ILE A 4 -14.65 3.01 5.33
CA ILE A 4 -14.49 2.55 3.95
C ILE A 4 -13.52 1.37 3.91
N THR A 5 -13.83 0.34 3.12
CA THR A 5 -12.86 -0.70 2.77
C THR A 5 -12.19 -0.34 1.46
N LEU A 6 -10.86 -0.17 1.49
CA LEU A 6 -10.09 0.20 0.30
C LEU A 6 -9.85 -1.04 -0.60
N PRO A 7 -10.01 -0.91 -1.93
CA PRO A 7 -9.46 -1.87 -2.89
C PRO A 7 -7.96 -2.06 -2.68
N CYS A 8 -7.42 -3.24 -2.95
CA CYS A 8 -6.01 -3.54 -2.66
C CYS A 8 -4.99 -2.70 -3.45
N ASN A 9 -5.40 -2.15 -4.61
CA ASN A 9 -4.59 -1.29 -5.46
C ASN A 9 -4.87 0.21 -5.26
N GLU A 10 -5.83 0.58 -4.40
CA GLU A 10 -6.16 1.98 -4.13
C GLU A 10 -5.00 2.68 -3.42
N PHE A 11 -4.49 3.75 -4.03
CA PHE A 11 -3.39 4.53 -3.46
C PHE A 11 -3.84 5.36 -2.25
N LEU A 12 -2.91 5.63 -1.34
CA LEU A 12 -3.18 6.34 -0.09
C LEU A 12 -3.01 7.87 -0.20
N ASP A 13 -3.14 8.42 -1.41
CA ASP A 13 -2.87 9.82 -1.75
C ASP A 13 -3.68 10.80 -0.90
N GLU A 14 -4.97 10.53 -0.70
CA GLU A 14 -5.88 11.39 0.09
C GLU A 14 -5.92 11.02 1.57
N TYR A 15 -5.05 10.11 2.02
CA TYR A 15 -5.08 9.51 3.34
C TYR A 15 -3.81 9.79 4.15
N VAL A 16 -3.96 9.74 5.47
CA VAL A 16 -2.83 9.69 6.43
C VAL A 16 -3.00 8.50 7.36
N LEU A 17 -1.90 7.98 7.86
CA LEU A 17 -1.94 6.87 8.81
C LEU A 17 -2.40 7.39 10.19
N ASN A 18 -3.48 6.82 10.74
CA ASN A 18 -4.02 7.20 12.05
C ASN A 18 -2.93 7.15 13.15
N TYR A 19 -2.00 6.19 13.04
CA TYR A 19 -0.84 6.08 13.93
C TYR A 19 -0.10 7.40 14.12
N GLU A 20 0.21 8.09 13.02
CA GLU A 20 0.98 9.33 13.09
C GLU A 20 0.15 10.44 13.72
N ILE A 21 -1.13 10.56 13.36
CA ILE A 21 -2.01 11.59 13.90
C ILE A 21 -2.19 11.45 15.41
N TYR A 22 -2.55 10.26 15.91
CA TYR A 22 -2.81 10.13 17.34
C TYR A 22 -1.51 10.27 18.17
N LYS A 23 -0.36 9.90 17.60
CA LYS A 23 0.94 10.09 18.24
C LYS A 23 1.35 11.56 18.29
N LEU A 24 1.24 12.28 17.17
CA LEU A 24 1.60 13.71 17.09
C LEU A 24 0.66 14.58 17.92
N ALA A 25 -0.65 14.28 17.90
CA ALA A 25 -1.65 15.02 18.66
C ALA A 25 -1.75 14.61 20.14
N ASN A 26 -1.02 13.57 20.56
CA ASN A 26 -1.08 12.96 21.89
C ASN A 26 -2.52 12.66 22.35
N ILE A 27 -3.28 11.95 21.50
CA ILE A 27 -4.67 11.54 21.77
C ILE A 27 -4.79 10.01 21.73
N SER A 28 -5.91 9.49 22.21
CA SER A 28 -6.23 8.07 22.10
C SER A 28 -6.20 7.59 20.65
N SER A 29 -5.69 6.38 20.41
CA SER A 29 -5.69 5.76 19.07
C SER A 29 -7.08 5.59 18.46
N ASN A 30 -8.11 5.56 19.30
CA ASN A 30 -9.51 5.46 18.93
C ASN A 30 -10.23 6.82 18.92
N ALA A 31 -9.55 7.95 19.17
CA ALA A 31 -10.15 9.27 19.23
C ALA A 31 -10.88 9.64 17.91
N TYR A 32 -10.36 9.17 16.77
CA TYR A 32 -10.95 9.42 15.46
C TYR A 32 -12.40 8.91 15.35
N LEU A 33 -12.78 7.85 16.08
CA LEU A 33 -14.13 7.28 16.07
C LEU A 33 -15.21 8.28 16.52
N PHE A 34 -14.82 9.28 17.32
CA PHE A 34 -15.71 10.29 17.87
C PHE A 34 -15.74 11.58 17.05
N TRP A 35 -14.99 11.67 15.94
CA TRP A 35 -14.97 12.86 15.12
C TRP A 35 -16.24 12.99 14.28
N LYS A 36 -16.91 14.14 14.39
CA LYS A 36 -18.06 14.50 13.56
C LYS A 36 -17.63 14.53 12.09
N ASN A 37 -18.39 13.83 11.24
CA ASN A 37 -18.14 13.72 9.80
C ASN A 37 -16.76 13.16 9.40
N GLY A 38 -16.03 12.53 10.32
CA GLY A 38 -14.76 11.92 9.97
C GLY A 38 -14.96 10.70 9.06
N VAL A 39 -13.99 10.50 8.16
CA VAL A 39 -13.92 9.36 7.24
C VAL A 39 -12.65 8.58 7.52
N CYS A 40 -12.81 7.30 7.86
CA CYS A 40 -11.71 6.37 8.04
C CYS A 40 -11.77 5.24 7.02
N ALA A 41 -10.61 4.69 6.69
CA ALA A 41 -10.48 3.63 5.71
C ALA A 41 -9.49 2.56 6.18
N SER A 42 -9.67 1.34 5.70
CA SER A 42 -8.77 0.22 5.93
C SER A 42 -8.81 -0.71 4.73
N TYR A 43 -7.68 -1.32 4.38
CA TYR A 43 -7.71 -2.47 3.47
C TYR A 43 -8.38 -3.67 4.14
N GLN A 44 -8.89 -4.60 3.33
CA GLN A 44 -9.53 -5.81 3.82
C GLN A 44 -8.61 -6.60 4.76
N ASN A 45 -9.17 -7.10 5.87
CA ASN A 45 -8.46 -7.86 6.90
C ASN A 45 -7.22 -7.15 7.52
N SER A 46 -7.16 -5.82 7.44
CA SER A 46 -6.06 -5.03 8.04
C SER A 46 -6.49 -4.34 9.33
N LYS A 47 -5.54 -4.24 10.29
CA LYS A 47 -5.67 -3.41 11.50
C LYS A 47 -5.15 -1.98 11.29
N ALA A 48 -4.58 -1.67 10.13
CA ALA A 48 -4.17 -0.32 9.78
C ALA A 48 -5.40 0.56 9.53
N VAL A 49 -5.43 1.73 10.15
CA VAL A 49 -6.50 2.71 9.96
C VAL A 49 -5.90 3.93 9.29
N PHE A 50 -6.53 4.34 8.20
CA PHE A 50 -6.21 5.53 7.44
C PHE A 50 -7.32 6.56 7.63
N LEU A 51 -6.95 7.83 7.76
CA LEU A 51 -7.89 8.93 7.93
C LEU A 51 -7.86 9.75 6.65
N HIS A 52 -9.03 10.03 6.07
CA HIS A 52 -9.09 10.88 4.88
C HIS A 52 -8.74 12.32 5.28
N LYS A 53 -7.72 12.91 4.64
CA LYS A 53 -7.11 14.20 5.01
C LYS A 53 -8.16 15.30 5.23
N LYS A 54 -9.10 15.44 4.30
CA LYS A 54 -10.17 16.46 4.34
C LYS A 54 -11.19 16.29 5.49
N SER A 55 -11.30 15.08 6.06
CA SER A 55 -12.27 14.76 7.11
C SER A 55 -11.73 14.95 8.53
N ILE A 56 -10.44 15.27 8.65
CA ILE A 56 -9.76 15.46 9.94
C ILE A 56 -10.19 16.82 10.51
N PRO A 57 -10.62 16.89 11.79
CA PRO A 57 -11.01 18.14 12.42
C PRO A 57 -9.91 19.21 12.33
N VAL A 58 -10.29 20.47 12.12
CA VAL A 58 -9.38 21.61 11.93
C VAL A 58 -8.29 21.66 13.02
N LYS A 59 -8.66 21.40 14.27
CA LYS A 59 -7.74 21.32 15.42
C LYS A 59 -6.53 20.38 15.21
N TYR A 60 -6.69 19.32 14.42
CA TYR A 60 -5.65 18.31 14.17
C TYR A 60 -5.01 18.43 12.78
N GLN A 61 -5.50 19.31 11.90
CA GLN A 61 -4.95 19.45 10.55
C GLN A 61 -3.51 19.97 10.53
N ILE A 62 -3.10 20.70 11.57
CA ILE A 62 -1.72 21.17 11.74
C ILE A 62 -0.69 20.01 11.69
N TYR A 63 -1.08 18.81 12.13
CA TYR A 63 -0.20 17.65 12.17
C TYR A 63 0.00 16.99 10.81
N LEU A 64 -0.84 17.28 9.81
CA LEU A 64 -0.73 16.67 8.48
C LEU A 64 0.59 16.98 7.79
N LYS A 65 1.18 18.15 8.07
CA LYS A 65 2.49 18.54 7.55
C LYS A 65 3.64 17.68 8.08
N SER A 66 3.44 17.08 9.26
CA SER A 66 4.44 16.21 9.91
C SER A 66 4.18 14.73 9.66
N CYS A 67 3.04 14.37 9.06
CA CYS A 67 2.76 12.99 8.67
C CYS A 67 3.53 12.62 7.40
N SER A 68 3.88 11.35 7.30
CA SER A 68 4.54 10.80 6.12
C SER A 68 3.64 10.92 4.89
N ASN A 69 4.23 11.32 3.75
CA ASN A 69 3.53 11.36 2.48
C ASN A 69 3.34 9.93 1.93
N LEU A 70 2.10 9.46 1.82
CA LEU A 70 1.75 8.13 1.32
C LEU A 70 1.28 8.12 -0.14
N ASN A 71 1.53 9.19 -0.90
CA ASN A 71 1.14 9.25 -2.30
C ASN A 71 1.77 8.10 -3.11
N GLY A 72 0.95 7.36 -3.85
CA GLY A 72 1.33 6.19 -4.64
C GLY A 72 1.57 4.91 -3.82
N PHE A 73 1.55 4.99 -2.49
CA PHE A 73 1.76 3.84 -1.62
C PHE A 73 0.47 3.09 -1.35
N VAL A 74 0.64 1.77 -1.18
CA VAL A 74 -0.36 0.87 -0.60
C VAL A 74 0.23 0.13 0.59
N LEU A 75 -0.62 -0.41 1.46
CA LEU A 75 -0.16 -1.26 2.56
C LEU A 75 0.45 -2.55 2.00
N SER A 76 1.57 -3.01 2.56
CA SER A 76 2.29 -4.19 2.04
C SER A 76 1.43 -5.46 2.01
N SER A 77 0.50 -5.62 2.97
CA SER A 77 -0.43 -6.75 2.97
C SER A 77 -1.43 -6.67 1.81
N ALA A 78 -1.93 -5.47 1.50
CA ALA A 78 -2.80 -5.25 0.34
C ALA A 78 -2.03 -5.49 -0.97
N PHE A 79 -0.78 -5.03 -1.06
CA PHE A 79 0.09 -5.33 -2.19
C PHE A 79 0.25 -6.85 -2.39
N CYS A 80 0.61 -7.60 -1.34
CA CYS A 80 0.73 -9.05 -1.41
C CYS A 80 -0.57 -9.75 -1.82
N SER A 81 -1.71 -9.31 -1.27
CA SER A 81 -3.03 -9.84 -1.66
C SER A 81 -3.39 -9.52 -3.10
N PHE A 82 -3.01 -8.33 -3.59
CA PHE A 82 -3.27 -7.90 -4.96
C PHE A 82 -2.44 -8.70 -5.97
N THR A 83 -1.14 -8.89 -5.69
CA THR A 83 -0.21 -9.49 -6.65
C THR A 83 0.00 -10.99 -6.46
N GLY A 84 -0.55 -11.61 -5.42
CA GLY A 84 -0.25 -13.00 -5.04
C GLY A 84 1.16 -13.21 -4.47
N LEU A 85 1.95 -12.15 -4.28
CA LEU A 85 3.32 -12.25 -3.80
C LEU A 85 3.35 -12.59 -2.32
N SER A 86 4.15 -13.60 -1.94
CA SER A 86 4.37 -13.90 -0.53
C SER A 86 5.07 -12.74 0.20
N SER A 87 4.59 -12.43 1.41
CA SER A 87 5.13 -11.35 2.25
C SER A 87 6.60 -11.53 2.62
N SER A 88 7.14 -12.75 2.51
CA SER A 88 8.56 -13.05 2.71
C SER A 88 9.46 -12.29 1.72
N HIS A 89 8.98 -11.99 0.51
CA HIS A 89 9.71 -11.19 -0.49
C HIS A 89 9.83 -9.72 -0.09
N LEU A 90 8.97 -9.22 0.80
CA LEU A 90 9.01 -7.86 1.30
C LEU A 90 9.81 -7.71 2.59
N THR A 91 10.58 -8.74 2.98
CA THR A 91 11.40 -8.74 4.19
C THR A 91 12.88 -8.77 3.82
N LYS A 92 13.59 -7.66 4.12
CA LYS A 92 14.98 -7.44 3.71
C LYS A 92 15.93 -8.58 4.12
N SER A 93 15.79 -9.09 5.35
CA SER A 93 16.63 -10.18 5.88
C SER A 93 16.50 -11.50 5.11
N ASN A 94 15.44 -11.67 4.31
CA ASN A 94 15.27 -12.87 3.49
C ASN A 94 16.07 -12.81 2.19
N GLY A 95 16.74 -11.69 1.89
CA GLY A 95 17.63 -11.56 0.73
C GLY A 95 16.93 -11.72 -0.62
N SER A 96 15.64 -11.36 -0.71
CA SER A 96 14.94 -11.45 -1.99
C SER A 96 15.39 -10.35 -2.95
N ASN A 97 15.82 -10.72 -4.15
CA ASN A 97 16.19 -9.79 -5.22
C ASN A 97 15.06 -8.83 -5.65
N LEU A 98 13.80 -9.15 -5.32
CA LEU A 98 12.67 -8.25 -5.59
C LEU A 98 12.61 -7.09 -4.58
N TYR A 99 13.08 -7.28 -3.35
CA TYR A 99 13.01 -6.28 -2.29
C TYR A 99 13.67 -4.96 -2.73
N ASP A 100 14.87 -5.04 -3.31
CA ASP A 100 15.64 -3.87 -3.74
C ASP A 100 15.10 -3.20 -5.01
N LYS A 101 14.16 -3.85 -5.71
CA LYS A 101 13.47 -3.28 -6.88
C LYS A 101 12.17 -2.55 -6.50
N LEU A 102 11.70 -2.73 -5.27
CA LEU A 102 10.49 -2.08 -4.78
C LEU A 102 10.86 -0.90 -3.88
N GLU A 103 10.19 0.24 -4.05
CA GLU A 103 10.27 1.30 -3.04
C GLU A 103 9.40 0.91 -1.84
N ILE A 104 10.06 0.50 -0.76
CA ILE A 104 9.43 0.06 0.48
C ILE A 104 9.68 1.08 1.58
N ARG A 105 8.62 1.46 2.29
CA ARG A 105 8.69 2.37 3.44
C ARG A 105 8.10 1.73 4.68
N ASN A 106 8.74 1.94 5.82
CA ASN A 106 8.22 1.52 7.12
C ASN A 106 7.84 2.74 7.95
N ILE A 107 6.65 2.73 8.55
CA ILE A 107 6.18 3.73 9.51
C ILE A 107 5.73 2.97 10.76
N ALA A 108 6.53 3.07 11.82
CA ALA A 108 6.42 2.21 13.00
C ALA A 108 6.35 0.72 12.61
N LYS A 109 5.22 0.06 12.89
CA LYS A 109 5.00 -1.36 12.57
C LYS A 109 4.38 -1.61 11.19
N PHE A 110 4.04 -0.56 10.45
CA PHE A 110 3.36 -0.67 9.17
C PHE A 110 4.37 -0.57 8.03
N LYS A 111 4.25 -1.46 7.05
CA LYS A 111 5.09 -1.51 5.86
C LYS A 111 4.25 -1.16 4.65
N PHE A 112 4.81 -0.35 3.76
CA PHE A 112 4.17 0.16 2.56
C PHE A 112 5.03 -0.12 1.34
N VAL A 113 4.38 -0.29 0.19
CA VAL A 113 5.02 -0.46 -1.11
C VAL A 113 4.51 0.65 -2.03
N ASN A 114 5.41 1.34 -2.74
CA ASN A 114 5.03 2.33 -3.74
C ASN A 114 4.55 1.61 -5.01
N LEU A 115 3.26 1.28 -5.05
CA LEU A 115 2.65 0.59 -6.19
C LEU A 115 2.61 1.49 -7.42
N LYS A 116 2.38 2.80 -7.24
CA LYS A 116 2.42 3.75 -8.35
C LYS A 116 3.79 3.75 -9.04
N LYS A 117 4.87 3.80 -8.26
CA LYS A 117 6.23 3.72 -8.82
C LYS A 117 6.48 2.40 -9.55
N LEU A 118 5.98 1.28 -9.02
CA LEU A 118 6.10 0.00 -9.72
C LEU A 118 5.40 0.03 -11.08
N TYR A 119 4.20 0.60 -11.19
CA TYR A 119 3.53 0.80 -12.47
C TYR A 119 4.33 1.71 -13.40
N ASP A 120 4.81 2.86 -12.89
CA ASP A 120 5.58 3.85 -13.65
C ASP A 120 6.87 3.23 -14.20
N ASP A 121 7.62 2.50 -13.38
CA ASP A 121 8.89 1.86 -13.76
C ASP A 121 8.68 0.74 -14.80
N LEU A 122 7.48 0.16 -14.88
CA LEU A 122 7.11 -0.88 -15.84
C LEU A 122 6.33 -0.36 -17.06
N GLY A 123 5.99 0.94 -17.10
CA GLY A 123 5.20 1.53 -18.18
C GLY A 123 3.77 1.00 -18.27
N LEU A 124 3.16 0.66 -17.13
CA LEU A 124 1.82 0.06 -17.06
C LEU A 124 0.76 1.09 -16.61
N ASP A 125 -0.49 0.91 -17.05
CA ASP A 125 -1.63 1.73 -16.59
C ASP A 125 -2.05 1.33 -15.17
N TYR A 126 -2.46 2.30 -14.34
CA TYR A 126 -2.81 2.04 -12.94
C TYR A 126 -4.08 1.19 -12.74
N LYS A 127 -4.90 1.03 -13.79
CA LYS A 127 -6.08 0.17 -13.80
C LYS A 127 -5.75 -1.29 -14.13
N THR A 128 -4.55 -1.55 -14.66
CA THR A 128 -4.12 -2.90 -15.00
C THR A 128 -4.03 -3.75 -13.74
N HIS A 129 -4.59 -4.96 -13.77
CA HIS A 129 -4.37 -5.90 -12.68
C HIS A 129 -3.02 -6.59 -12.87
N ILE A 130 -2.21 -6.67 -11.82
CA ILE A 130 -0.89 -7.32 -11.87
C ILE A 130 -0.77 -8.46 -10.88
N TYR A 131 -0.09 -9.53 -11.26
CA TYR A 131 0.28 -10.65 -10.38
C TYR A 131 1.75 -11.00 -10.57
N ILE A 132 2.39 -11.54 -9.53
CA ILE A 132 3.82 -11.85 -9.51
C ILE A 132 4.00 -13.32 -9.14
N GLU A 133 4.62 -14.06 -10.05
CA GLU A 133 4.91 -15.48 -9.88
C GLU A 133 6.32 -15.82 -10.37
N LYS A 134 6.74 -17.08 -10.16
CA LYS A 134 7.98 -17.54 -10.79
C LYS A 134 7.79 -17.60 -12.30
N CYS A 135 8.77 -17.13 -13.07
CA CYS A 135 8.71 -17.10 -14.53
C CYS A 135 8.40 -18.45 -15.17
N LYS A 136 8.77 -19.57 -14.52
CA LYS A 136 8.48 -20.93 -14.98
C LYS A 136 7.00 -21.32 -14.96
N TYR A 137 6.15 -20.57 -14.26
CA TYR A 137 4.71 -20.84 -14.17
C TYR A 137 3.90 -20.15 -15.27
N PHE A 138 4.49 -19.19 -15.97
CA PHE A 138 3.84 -18.51 -17.10
C PHE A 138 3.77 -19.44 -18.31
N SER A 139 2.60 -19.49 -18.95
CA SER A 139 2.37 -20.38 -20.08
C SER A 139 3.24 -20.00 -21.30
N PRO A 140 3.94 -20.98 -21.92
CA PRO A 140 4.63 -20.75 -23.18
C PRO A 140 3.66 -20.71 -24.38
N THR A 141 2.49 -21.36 -24.28
CA THR A 141 1.51 -21.49 -25.37
C THR A 141 0.08 -21.57 -24.81
N PRO A 142 -0.80 -20.59 -25.10
CA PRO A 142 -0.49 -19.31 -25.73
C PRO A 142 0.52 -18.53 -24.87
N LEU A 143 1.41 -17.77 -25.52
CA LEU A 143 2.44 -17.00 -24.82
C LEU A 143 1.77 -15.98 -23.90
N GLU A 144 1.94 -16.18 -22.60
CA GLU A 144 1.38 -15.31 -21.58
C GLU A 144 2.17 -14.00 -21.48
N LYS A 145 1.47 -12.86 -21.48
CA LYS A 145 2.10 -11.54 -21.36
C LYS A 145 2.77 -11.42 -20.00
N ARG A 146 4.08 -11.11 -20.01
CA ARG A 146 4.86 -10.99 -18.78
C ARG A 146 6.00 -10.00 -18.90
N ILE A 147 6.38 -9.41 -17.78
CA ILE A 147 7.59 -8.61 -17.62
C ILE A 147 8.49 -9.32 -16.60
N LYS A 148 9.74 -9.61 -17.00
CA LYS A 148 10.71 -10.25 -16.10
C LYS A 148 11.17 -9.24 -15.05
N LEU A 149 10.93 -9.51 -13.77
CA LEU A 149 11.33 -8.64 -12.66
C LEU A 149 12.72 -9.00 -12.13
N THR A 150 12.97 -10.30 -11.98
CA THR A 150 14.24 -10.88 -11.52
C THR A 150 14.57 -12.12 -12.35
N ASP A 151 15.67 -12.80 -12.08
CA ASP A 151 16.00 -14.05 -12.77
C ASP A 151 14.94 -15.14 -12.64
N THR A 152 14.17 -15.11 -11.55
CA THR A 152 13.19 -16.15 -11.24
C THR A 152 11.75 -15.65 -11.17
N LEU A 153 11.51 -14.35 -11.00
CA LEU A 153 10.18 -13.76 -10.85
C LEU A 153 9.78 -12.94 -12.07
N CYS A 154 8.54 -13.13 -12.50
CA CYS A 154 7.90 -12.43 -13.59
C CYS A 154 6.58 -11.83 -13.10
N LEU A 155 6.23 -10.68 -13.66
CA LEU A 155 4.96 -10.01 -13.45
C LEU A 155 4.07 -10.26 -14.66
N GLY A 156 2.90 -10.82 -14.42
CA GLY A 156 1.83 -10.93 -15.40
C GLY A 156 0.79 -9.84 -15.17
N TYR A 157 0.02 -9.54 -16.22
CA TYR A 157 -0.93 -8.43 -16.17
C TYR A 157 -2.07 -8.58 -17.18
N TYR A 158 -3.24 -8.04 -16.84
CA TYR A 158 -4.43 -8.00 -17.70
C TYR A 158 -5.34 -6.80 -17.41
#